data_AF-A0A373FTZ8-F1
#
_entry.id   AF-A0A373FTZ8-F1
#
_cell.length_a   1.000
_cell.length_b   1.000
_cell.length_c   1.000
_cell.angle_alpha   90.00
_cell.angle_beta   90.00
_cell.angle_gamma   90.00
#
_symmetry.space_group_name_H-M   'P 1'
#
loop_
_entity.id
_entity.type
_entity.pdbx_description
1 polymer ?
#
loop_
_entity_poly.entity_id
_entity_poly.type
_entity_poly.pdbx_seq_one_letter_code
_entity_poly.pdbx_strand_id
1 'polypeptide(L)'
;MDVLTPARQALQRIRAGEQTPQDFLFAPVIGADGAQSDSHEQARFRLLLALQCDLQDGDEALLAALTQAEIERHRMEAFQGLYPALSLAVALLARYQNIQHLPLMIDAKRANFDTHCGLDVQCLLSSGIEASYAALAQLDADYREAFTDYLGATAQQCKISQAELDKWRERQARRYPAQLRFAGLEQEIDFLLDLGETEAAKAAIARWQSSVFTETEQGWQALYSFQRSVGDTEAMIAAQQALLAYAQSPRDRASRLLDLGQLYLSQPDLPALLGCITELQAMQPEFKQWRKLGLGRFIAELYADYVLAAGPSDQSREVSRWAQSLVSGMNQLHWNLLEKLVRLHEQGGDARSADKYRLLLYKEQQEMKALGL
;
A
#
# COMPACT_ATOMS: atom_id res chain seq x y z
N MET A 1 1.33 -20.16 -15.35
CA MET A 1 2.56 -20.52 -14.60
C MET A 1 2.15 -20.60 -13.15
N ASP A 2 2.41 -21.71 -12.46
CA ASP A 2 2.08 -21.82 -11.03
C ASP A 2 3.14 -21.05 -10.24
N VAL A 3 2.80 -19.82 -9.84
CA VAL A 3 3.70 -18.89 -9.14
C VAL A 3 4.22 -19.44 -7.80
N LEU A 4 3.58 -20.48 -7.26
CA LEU A 4 4.01 -21.15 -6.03
C LEU A 4 4.93 -22.34 -6.26
N THR A 5 5.20 -22.75 -7.50
CA THR A 5 6.08 -23.91 -7.77
C THR A 5 7.44 -23.79 -7.07
N PRO A 6 8.17 -22.66 -7.12
CA PRO A 6 9.45 -22.53 -6.43
C PRO A 6 9.33 -22.69 -4.90
N ALA A 7 8.28 -22.12 -4.30
CA ALA A 7 8.05 -22.21 -2.85
C ALA A 7 7.64 -23.62 -2.42
N ARG A 8 6.84 -24.32 -3.23
CA ARG A 8 6.52 -25.74 -3.00
C ARG A 8 7.76 -26.61 -3.05
N GLN A 9 8.66 -26.37 -4.01
CA GLN A 9 9.94 -27.08 -4.08
C GLN A 9 10.82 -26.79 -2.87
N ALA A 10 10.91 -25.53 -2.43
CA ALA A 10 11.63 -25.16 -1.22
C ALA A 10 11.05 -25.85 0.03
N LEU A 11 9.73 -25.88 0.18
CA LEU A 11 9.06 -26.57 1.27
C LEU A 11 9.42 -28.07 1.32
N GLN A 12 9.42 -28.75 0.17
CA GLN A 12 9.83 -30.17 0.12
C GLN A 12 11.29 -30.37 0.50
N ARG A 13 12.21 -29.49 0.05
CA ARG A 13 13.62 -29.55 0.45
C ARG A 13 13.82 -29.30 1.94
N ILE A 14 13.06 -28.39 2.54
CA ILE A 14 13.09 -28.16 4.00
C ILE A 14 12.64 -29.42 4.75
N ARG A 15 11.54 -30.04 4.32
CA ARG A 15 11.05 -31.29 4.93
C ARG A 15 12.02 -32.46 4.77
N ALA A 16 12.72 -32.53 3.65
CA ALA A 16 13.75 -33.53 3.40
C ALA A 16 15.06 -33.26 4.17
N GLY A 17 15.20 -32.10 4.83
CA GLY A 17 16.43 -31.68 5.50
C GLY A 17 17.54 -31.23 4.53
N GLU A 18 17.22 -31.02 3.26
CA GLU A 18 18.15 -30.59 2.21
C GLU A 18 18.35 -29.07 2.18
N GLN A 19 17.42 -28.31 2.77
CA GLN A 19 17.48 -26.86 2.90
C GLN A 19 17.12 -26.45 4.33
N THR A 20 17.81 -25.47 4.87
CA THR A 20 17.46 -24.89 6.17
C THR A 20 16.40 -23.79 6.02
N PRO A 21 15.50 -23.59 7.01
CA PRO A 21 14.53 -22.49 6.97
C PRO A 21 15.14 -21.07 7.03
N GLN A 22 16.45 -20.94 7.29
CA GLN A 22 17.12 -19.65 7.51
C GLN A 22 16.93 -18.65 6.37
N ASP A 23 16.86 -19.13 5.11
CA ASP A 23 16.63 -18.30 3.92
C ASP A 23 15.21 -17.69 3.86
N PHE A 24 14.34 -18.06 4.80
CA PHE A 24 12.96 -17.58 4.92
C PHE A 24 12.73 -16.83 6.22
N LEU A 25 13.64 -16.89 7.19
CA LEU A 25 13.51 -16.15 8.45
C LEU A 25 13.81 -14.67 8.24
N PHE A 26 13.43 -13.84 9.21
CA PHE A 26 13.62 -12.38 9.14
C PHE A 26 15.10 -12.03 8.92
N ALA A 27 15.36 -11.21 7.90
CA ALA A 27 16.70 -10.76 7.54
C ALA A 27 16.69 -9.25 7.29
N PRO A 28 17.04 -8.42 8.30
CA PRO A 28 16.96 -6.98 8.17
C PRO A 28 18.01 -6.46 7.18
N VAL A 29 17.57 -5.55 6.30
CA VAL A 29 18.41 -4.79 5.37
C VAL A 29 18.15 -3.30 5.57
N ILE A 30 19.20 -2.48 5.53
CA ILE A 30 19.08 -1.02 5.61
C ILE A 30 19.24 -0.46 4.20
N GLY A 31 18.19 0.22 3.71
CA GLY A 31 18.18 0.92 2.44
C GLY A 31 19.09 2.15 2.43
N ALA A 32 19.33 2.71 1.24
CA ALA A 32 20.15 3.92 1.07
C ALA A 32 19.53 5.17 1.73
N ASP A 33 18.21 5.15 1.96
CA ASP A 33 17.43 6.15 2.68
C ASP A 33 17.44 5.94 4.22
N GLY A 34 18.12 4.89 4.69
CA GLY A 34 18.16 4.50 6.10
C GLY A 34 16.93 3.71 6.56
N ALA A 35 15.96 3.44 5.68
CA ALA A 35 14.80 2.63 6.01
C ALA A 35 15.21 1.16 6.19
N GLN A 36 14.64 0.50 7.20
CA GLN A 36 14.83 -0.93 7.39
C GLN A 36 13.74 -1.72 6.66
N SER A 37 14.15 -2.78 5.98
CA SER A 37 13.28 -3.75 5.30
C SER A 37 13.74 -5.17 5.58
N ASP A 38 12.97 -6.17 5.14
CA ASP A 38 13.31 -7.58 5.26
C ASP A 38 13.58 -8.20 3.88
N SER A 39 14.81 -8.67 3.65
CA SER A 39 15.17 -9.27 2.35
C SER A 39 14.44 -10.58 2.07
N HIS A 40 13.88 -11.24 3.08
CA HIS A 40 13.21 -12.53 2.95
C HIS A 40 11.67 -12.43 2.98
N GLU A 41 11.08 -11.23 3.11
CA GLU A 41 9.63 -11.04 3.26
C GLU A 41 8.82 -11.81 2.21
N GLN A 42 9.08 -11.57 0.93
CA GLN A 42 8.33 -12.21 -0.15
C GLN A 42 8.57 -13.72 -0.23
N ALA A 43 9.81 -14.17 0.00
CA ALA A 43 10.14 -15.59 -0.02
C ALA A 43 9.40 -16.33 1.10
N ARG A 44 9.36 -15.73 2.30
CA ARG A 44 8.61 -16.24 3.45
C ARG A 44 7.12 -16.28 3.18
N PHE A 45 6.54 -15.22 2.62
CA PHE A 45 5.11 -15.21 2.31
C PHE A 45 4.74 -16.29 1.30
N ARG A 46 5.54 -16.48 0.24
CA ARG A 46 5.35 -17.59 -0.71
C ARG A 46 5.47 -18.96 -0.03
N LEU A 47 6.39 -19.13 0.91
CA LEU A 47 6.52 -20.38 1.69
C LEU A 47 5.30 -20.63 2.59
N LEU A 48 4.75 -19.59 3.23
CA LEU A 48 3.51 -19.68 4.00
C LEU A 48 2.32 -20.10 3.12
N LEU A 49 2.23 -19.58 1.89
CA LEU A 49 1.20 -20.00 0.92
C LEU A 49 1.40 -21.44 0.46
N ALA A 50 2.64 -21.90 0.30
CA ALA A 50 2.92 -23.31 0.03
C ALA A 50 2.47 -24.21 1.19
N LEU A 51 2.78 -23.81 2.44
CA LEU A 51 2.31 -24.47 3.66
C LEU A 51 0.78 -24.46 3.76
N GLN A 52 0.11 -23.36 3.40
CA GLN A 52 -1.35 -23.32 3.35
C GLN A 52 -1.92 -24.42 2.44
N CYS A 53 -1.28 -24.65 1.29
CA CYS A 53 -1.75 -25.60 0.30
C CYS A 53 -1.46 -27.07 0.65
N ASP A 54 -0.38 -27.33 1.39
CA ASP A 54 0.14 -28.67 1.65
C ASP A 54 0.58 -28.82 3.11
N LEU A 55 -0.22 -28.38 4.08
CA LEU A 55 0.15 -28.43 5.50
C LEU A 55 0.21 -29.87 6.02
N GLN A 56 1.30 -30.23 6.71
CA GLN A 56 1.52 -31.53 7.33
C GLN A 56 1.78 -31.42 8.84
N ASP A 57 1.54 -32.49 9.59
CA ASP A 57 1.72 -32.49 11.05
C ASP A 57 3.18 -32.18 11.47
N GLY A 58 4.16 -32.52 10.61
CA GLY A 58 5.57 -32.23 10.85
C GLY A 58 6.00 -30.77 10.67
N ASP A 59 5.14 -29.89 10.14
CA ASP A 59 5.51 -28.51 9.84
C ASP A 59 5.36 -27.53 11.02
N GLU A 60 4.90 -27.99 12.18
CA GLU A 60 4.57 -27.11 13.33
C GLU A 60 5.76 -26.24 13.74
N ALA A 61 6.95 -26.84 13.87
CA ALA A 61 8.16 -26.12 14.27
C ALA A 61 8.61 -25.10 13.21
N LEU A 62 8.45 -25.44 11.92
CA LEU A 62 8.72 -24.51 10.83
C LEU A 62 7.75 -23.32 10.90
N LEU A 63 6.45 -23.56 11.06
CA LEU A 63 5.45 -22.50 11.16
C LEU A 63 5.66 -21.60 12.37
N ALA A 64 6.06 -22.14 13.52
CA ALA A 64 6.41 -21.34 14.69
C ALA A 64 7.59 -20.40 14.37
N ALA A 65 8.63 -20.91 13.70
CA ALA A 65 9.78 -20.09 13.29
C ALA A 65 9.42 -19.00 12.27
N LEU A 66 8.58 -19.32 11.27
CA LEU A 66 8.10 -18.33 10.30
C LEU A 66 7.19 -17.28 10.95
N THR A 67 6.36 -17.67 11.93
CA THR A 67 5.52 -16.75 12.70
C THR A 67 6.37 -15.78 13.52
N GLN A 68 7.42 -16.28 14.17
CA GLN A 68 8.39 -15.43 14.89
C GLN A 68 9.07 -14.43 13.95
N ALA A 69 9.50 -14.85 12.76
CA ALA A 69 10.08 -13.96 11.76
C ALA A 69 9.11 -12.84 11.32
N GLU A 70 7.82 -13.15 11.12
CA GLU A 70 6.80 -12.13 10.84
C GLU A 70 6.63 -11.14 11.99
N ILE A 71 6.65 -11.61 13.24
CA ILE A 71 6.59 -10.73 14.44
C ILE A 71 7.77 -9.77 14.47
N GLU A 72 8.99 -10.27 14.23
CA GLU A 72 10.20 -9.47 14.20
C GLU A 72 10.12 -8.39 13.12
N ARG A 73 9.68 -8.75 11.91
CA ARG A 73 9.45 -7.81 10.83
C ARG A 73 8.49 -6.68 11.24
N HIS A 74 7.35 -7.04 11.81
CA HIS A 74 6.33 -6.08 12.24
C HIS A 74 6.78 -5.14 13.37
N ARG A 75 7.71 -5.58 14.22
CA ARG A 75 8.32 -4.75 15.28
C ARG A 75 9.32 -3.73 14.73
N MET A 76 9.93 -4.01 13.58
CA MET A 76 10.99 -3.17 12.99
C MET A 76 10.49 -2.23 11.89
N GLU A 77 9.37 -2.53 11.24
CA GLU A 77 8.84 -1.70 10.15
C GLU A 77 8.40 -0.31 10.63
N ALA A 78 8.93 0.73 9.96
CA ALA A 78 8.58 2.12 10.23
C ALA A 78 7.13 2.45 9.82
N PHE A 79 6.60 1.74 8.82
CA PHE A 79 5.23 1.89 8.38
C PHE A 79 4.35 0.82 9.01
N GLN A 80 3.33 1.26 9.74
CA GLN A 80 2.39 0.36 10.39
C GLN A 80 1.43 -0.18 9.31
N GLY A 81 1.29 -1.51 9.25
CA GLY A 81 0.25 -2.18 8.48
C GLY A 81 -0.03 -3.57 9.06
N LEU A 82 -1.23 -4.11 8.81
CA LEU A 82 -1.54 -5.53 9.03
C LEU A 82 -1.27 -6.27 7.72
N TYR A 83 -0.21 -7.06 7.68
CA TYR A 83 0.20 -7.74 6.45
C TYR A 83 -0.45 -9.13 6.35
N PRO A 84 -0.83 -9.57 5.13
CA PRO A 84 -1.43 -10.88 4.92
C PRO A 84 -0.59 -12.06 5.45
N ALA A 85 0.74 -11.93 5.43
CA ALA A 85 1.68 -12.97 5.84
C ALA A 85 1.57 -13.35 7.32
N LEU A 86 1.65 -12.39 8.26
CA LEU A 86 1.47 -12.67 9.69
C LEU A 86 0.09 -13.27 9.99
N SER A 87 -0.98 -12.74 9.38
CA SER A 87 -2.33 -13.28 9.59
C SER A 87 -2.44 -14.73 9.10
N LEU A 88 -1.83 -15.05 7.96
CA LEU A 88 -1.76 -16.42 7.45
C LEU A 88 -0.93 -17.32 8.38
N ALA A 89 0.26 -16.89 8.80
CA ALA A 89 1.13 -17.65 9.69
C ALA A 89 0.42 -18.01 11.01
N VAL A 90 -0.22 -17.03 11.65
CA VAL A 90 -1.02 -17.22 12.87
C VAL A 90 -2.18 -18.19 12.62
N ALA A 91 -2.91 -18.05 11.51
CA ALA A 91 -4.03 -18.92 11.20
C ALA A 91 -3.59 -20.37 10.95
N LEU A 92 -2.46 -20.59 10.28
CA LEU A 92 -1.90 -21.92 10.06
C LEU A 92 -1.38 -22.54 11.36
N LEU A 93 -0.63 -21.77 12.16
CA LEU A 93 -0.10 -22.24 13.44
C LEU A 93 -1.21 -22.58 14.45
N ALA A 94 -2.30 -21.81 14.45
CA ALA A 94 -3.46 -22.07 15.30
C ALA A 94 -4.13 -23.43 15.04
N ARG A 95 -3.90 -24.06 13.88
CA ARG A 95 -4.47 -25.38 13.56
C ARG A 95 -3.90 -26.52 14.40
N TYR A 96 -2.67 -26.37 14.90
CA TYR A 96 -2.05 -27.37 15.79
C TYR A 96 -2.64 -27.36 17.19
N GLN A 97 -3.33 -26.28 17.58
CA GLN A 97 -3.95 -26.12 18.91
C GLN A 97 -2.97 -26.38 20.07
N ASN A 98 -1.68 -26.18 19.83
CA ASN A 98 -0.65 -26.41 20.83
C ASN A 98 -0.52 -25.19 21.74
N ILE A 99 -0.74 -25.41 23.03
CA ILE A 99 -0.73 -24.37 24.06
C ILE A 99 0.63 -23.67 24.20
N GLN A 100 1.72 -24.33 23.81
CA GLN A 100 3.07 -23.76 23.85
C GLN A 100 3.23 -22.54 22.92
N HIS A 101 2.32 -22.36 21.96
CA HIS A 101 2.32 -21.19 21.07
C HIS A 101 1.66 -19.95 21.67
N LEU A 102 1.03 -20.04 22.86
CA LEU A 102 0.34 -18.91 23.47
C LEU A 102 1.21 -17.64 23.60
N PRO A 103 2.47 -17.69 24.08
CA PRO A 103 3.33 -16.51 24.11
C PRO A 103 3.54 -15.90 22.73
N LEU A 104 3.79 -16.76 21.73
CA LEU A 104 4.01 -16.34 20.35
C LEU A 104 2.77 -15.67 19.74
N MET A 105 1.56 -16.15 20.06
CA MET A 105 0.30 -15.52 19.63
C MET A 105 0.09 -14.16 20.30
N ILE A 106 0.47 -14.01 21.58
CA ILE A 106 0.43 -12.72 22.28
C ILE A 106 1.42 -11.74 21.66
N ASP A 107 2.63 -12.22 21.33
CA ASP A 107 3.65 -11.41 20.65
C ASP A 107 3.19 -10.96 19.26
N ALA A 108 2.55 -11.82 18.48
CA ALA A 108 1.95 -11.48 17.20
C ALA A 108 0.87 -10.41 17.35
N LYS A 109 0.01 -10.53 18.36
CA LYS A 109 -1.02 -9.53 18.65
C LYS A 109 -0.41 -8.18 19.05
N ARG A 110 0.74 -8.17 19.71
CA ARG A 110 1.42 -6.95 20.22
C ARG A 110 2.57 -6.45 19.34
N ALA A 111 2.80 -7.03 18.17
CA ALA A 111 3.98 -6.72 17.36
C ALA A 111 4.06 -5.23 16.99
N ASN A 112 2.92 -4.61 16.63
CA ASN A 112 2.79 -3.17 16.47
C ASN A 112 1.33 -2.70 16.72
N PHE A 113 1.05 -1.42 16.45
CA PHE A 113 -0.29 -0.84 16.61
C PHE A 113 -1.35 -1.53 15.73
N ASP A 114 -1.04 -1.83 14.47
CA ASP A 114 -2.01 -2.42 13.55
C ASP A 114 -2.28 -3.89 13.85
N THR A 115 -1.31 -4.66 14.35
CA THR A 115 -1.59 -6.01 14.85
C THR A 115 -2.44 -5.96 16.12
N HIS A 116 -2.17 -4.99 17.00
CA HIS A 116 -2.95 -4.76 18.22
C HIS A 116 -4.41 -4.45 17.91
N CYS A 117 -4.68 -3.67 16.88
CA CYS A 117 -6.05 -3.34 16.48
C CYS A 117 -6.68 -4.40 15.55
N GLY A 118 -5.91 -4.96 14.62
CA GLY A 118 -6.42 -5.70 13.46
C GLY A 118 -6.28 -7.23 13.50
N LEU A 119 -5.32 -7.80 14.23
CA LEU A 119 -5.18 -9.26 14.33
C LEU A 119 -6.30 -9.84 15.22
N ASP A 120 -6.94 -10.94 14.82
CA ASP A 120 -8.07 -11.51 15.57
C ASP A 120 -7.64 -11.95 16.99
N VAL A 121 -8.29 -11.42 18.03
CA VAL A 121 -7.99 -11.78 19.43
C VAL A 121 -8.22 -13.27 19.74
N GLN A 122 -9.08 -13.93 18.97
CA GLN A 122 -9.37 -15.36 19.09
C GLN A 122 -8.13 -16.25 18.84
N CYS A 123 -7.09 -15.75 18.18
CA CYS A 123 -5.84 -16.51 18.01
C CYS A 123 -5.16 -16.84 19.34
N LEU A 124 -5.34 -16.00 20.37
CA LEU A 124 -4.85 -16.23 21.73
C LEU A 124 -5.53 -17.42 22.41
N LEU A 125 -6.64 -17.89 21.85
CA LEU A 125 -7.44 -19.00 22.35
C LEU A 125 -7.37 -20.22 21.42
N SER A 126 -6.35 -20.32 20.55
CA SER A 126 -6.26 -21.37 19.52
C SER A 126 -6.31 -22.79 20.11
N SER A 127 -5.69 -23.01 21.27
CA SER A 127 -5.71 -24.25 22.07
C SER A 127 -6.98 -24.47 22.90
N GLY A 128 -7.96 -23.56 22.82
CA GLY A 128 -9.21 -23.59 23.60
C GLY A 128 -9.15 -22.69 24.83
N ILE A 129 -10.33 -22.26 25.31
CA ILE A 129 -10.48 -21.27 26.39
C ILE A 129 -9.81 -21.76 27.68
N GLU A 130 -10.24 -22.90 28.21
CA GLU A 130 -9.75 -23.43 29.49
C GLU A 130 -8.24 -23.69 29.47
N ALA A 131 -7.73 -24.31 28.39
CA ALA A 131 -6.30 -24.59 28.24
C ALA A 131 -5.46 -23.30 28.22
N SER A 132 -5.96 -22.25 27.55
CA SER A 132 -5.27 -20.96 27.44
C SER A 132 -5.19 -20.26 28.80
N TYR A 133 -6.30 -20.24 29.55
CA TYR A 133 -6.31 -19.66 30.91
C TYR A 133 -5.46 -20.47 31.90
N ALA A 134 -5.45 -21.80 31.80
CA ALA A 134 -4.61 -22.64 32.66
C ALA A 134 -3.11 -22.39 32.44
N ALA A 135 -2.71 -22.11 31.20
CA ALA A 135 -1.32 -21.83 30.86
C ALA A 135 -0.82 -20.47 31.36
N LEU A 136 -1.71 -19.49 31.59
CA LEU A 136 -1.33 -18.15 32.05
C LEU A 136 -0.48 -18.20 33.32
N ALA A 137 -0.76 -19.12 34.25
CA ALA A 137 -0.01 -19.24 35.50
C ALA A 137 1.49 -19.52 35.31
N GLN A 138 1.89 -20.04 34.13
CA GLN A 138 3.27 -20.35 33.78
C GLN A 138 3.95 -19.24 32.96
N LEU A 139 3.22 -18.20 32.58
CA LEU A 139 3.75 -17.08 31.81
C LEU A 139 4.20 -15.93 32.71
N ASP A 140 5.12 -15.12 32.19
CA ASP A 140 5.55 -13.90 32.85
C ASP A 140 4.39 -12.91 33.05
N ALA A 141 4.56 -11.98 34.00
CA ALA A 141 3.54 -11.00 34.36
C ALA A 141 3.05 -10.20 33.14
N ASP A 142 3.96 -9.74 32.28
CA ASP A 142 3.65 -8.93 31.10
C ASP A 142 2.78 -9.67 30.07
N TYR A 143 2.99 -10.98 29.88
CA TYR A 143 2.15 -11.79 28.98
C TYR A 143 0.77 -12.02 29.58
N ARG A 144 0.71 -12.27 30.90
CA ARG A 144 -0.57 -12.43 31.61
C ARG A 144 -1.40 -11.16 31.53
N GLU A 145 -0.82 -10.01 31.85
CA GLU A 145 -1.50 -8.71 31.81
C GLU A 145 -2.08 -8.45 30.42
N ALA A 146 -1.25 -8.56 29.39
CA ALA A 146 -1.69 -8.38 28.01
C ALA A 146 -2.84 -9.32 27.62
N PHE A 147 -2.75 -10.60 27.96
CA PHE A 147 -3.83 -11.55 27.70
C PHE A 147 -5.12 -11.15 28.41
N THR A 148 -5.03 -10.77 29.70
CA THR A 148 -6.18 -10.37 30.49
C THR A 148 -6.83 -9.08 30.02
N ASP A 149 -6.05 -8.13 29.49
CA ASP A 149 -6.58 -6.90 28.90
C ASP A 149 -7.47 -7.20 27.70
N TYR A 150 -7.02 -8.12 26.84
CA TYR A 150 -7.79 -8.53 25.68
C TYR A 150 -9.04 -9.33 26.07
N LEU A 151 -8.88 -10.35 26.91
CA LEU A 151 -9.88 -11.41 27.05
C LEU A 151 -10.59 -11.44 28.40
N GLY A 152 -10.09 -10.76 29.44
CA GLY A 152 -10.60 -10.83 30.81
C GLY A 152 -9.74 -11.72 31.71
N ALA A 153 -9.89 -11.57 33.04
CA ALA A 153 -8.96 -12.15 34.01
C ALA A 153 -9.13 -13.65 34.26
N THR A 154 -10.32 -14.21 33.99
CA THR A 154 -10.62 -15.64 34.18
C THR A 154 -11.39 -16.22 33.00
N ALA A 155 -11.41 -17.55 32.87
CA ALA A 155 -12.16 -18.23 31.81
C ALA A 155 -13.65 -17.88 31.83
N GLN A 156 -14.25 -17.68 33.02
CA GLN A 156 -15.64 -17.27 33.17
C GLN A 156 -15.88 -15.81 32.76
N GLN A 157 -14.84 -14.97 32.80
CA GLN A 157 -14.87 -13.58 32.35
C GLN A 157 -14.41 -13.43 30.90
N CYS A 158 -14.10 -14.54 30.21
CA CYS A 158 -13.62 -14.52 28.85
C CYS A 158 -14.62 -13.79 27.94
N LYS A 159 -14.17 -12.73 27.27
CA LYS A 159 -14.99 -11.92 26.34
C LYS A 159 -15.38 -12.70 25.07
N ILE A 160 -14.76 -13.87 24.84
CA ILE A 160 -15.02 -14.75 23.69
C ILE A 160 -15.62 -16.05 24.20
N SER A 161 -16.81 -16.38 23.71
CA SER A 161 -17.46 -17.66 23.94
C SER A 161 -16.88 -18.78 23.08
N GLN A 162 -17.12 -20.04 23.47
CA GLN A 162 -16.70 -21.20 22.66
C GLN A 162 -17.30 -21.16 21.24
N ALA A 163 -18.57 -20.76 21.10
CA ALA A 163 -19.22 -20.64 19.80
C ALA A 163 -18.59 -19.57 18.90
N GLU A 164 -18.09 -18.46 19.47
CA GLU A 164 -17.37 -17.42 18.71
C GLU A 164 -15.97 -17.89 18.30
N LEU A 165 -15.29 -18.65 19.16
CA LEU A 165 -14.01 -19.26 18.83
C LEU A 165 -14.16 -20.26 17.68
N ASP A 166 -15.20 -21.09 17.69
CA ASP A 166 -15.45 -22.06 16.62
C ASP A 166 -15.82 -21.36 15.31
N LYS A 167 -16.66 -20.32 15.35
CA LYS A 167 -16.93 -19.45 14.19
C LYS A 167 -15.65 -18.79 13.66
N TRP A 168 -14.75 -18.38 14.54
CA TRP A 168 -13.46 -17.84 14.11
C TRP A 168 -12.63 -18.90 13.37
N ARG A 169 -12.53 -20.12 13.89
CA ARG A 169 -11.84 -21.24 13.20
C ARG A 169 -12.42 -21.52 11.82
N GLU A 170 -13.75 -21.55 11.70
CA GLU A 170 -14.43 -21.71 10.41
C GLU A 170 -14.12 -20.55 9.44
N ARG A 171 -14.13 -19.31 9.94
CA ARG A 171 -13.74 -18.14 9.13
C ARG A 171 -12.30 -18.23 8.66
N GLN A 172 -11.36 -18.64 9.51
CA GLN A 172 -9.95 -18.81 9.11
C GLN A 172 -9.81 -19.92 8.06
N ALA A 173 -10.47 -21.06 8.24
CA ALA A 173 -10.45 -22.15 7.26
C ALA A 173 -11.03 -21.73 5.89
N ARG A 174 -12.04 -20.86 5.88
CA ARG A 174 -12.59 -20.28 4.65
C ARG A 174 -11.68 -19.21 4.03
N ARG A 175 -11.05 -18.38 4.87
CA ARG A 175 -10.14 -17.31 4.43
C ARG A 175 -8.84 -17.87 3.85
N TYR A 176 -8.32 -18.95 4.44
CA TYR A 176 -7.07 -19.62 4.06
C TYR A 176 -7.33 -21.09 3.66
N PRO A 177 -8.03 -21.32 2.54
CA PRO A 177 -8.37 -22.67 2.10
C PRO A 177 -7.12 -23.46 1.67
N ALA A 178 -7.14 -24.78 1.81
CA ALA A 178 -6.05 -25.66 1.36
C ALA A 178 -5.83 -25.66 -0.16
N GLN A 179 -6.77 -25.11 -0.93
CA GLN A 179 -6.58 -24.86 -2.36
C GLN A 179 -6.82 -23.39 -2.62
N LEU A 180 -5.84 -22.71 -3.20
CA LEU A 180 -6.02 -21.35 -3.67
C LEU A 180 -7.03 -21.36 -4.81
N ARG A 181 -8.16 -20.71 -4.56
CA ARG A 181 -9.24 -20.51 -5.51
C ARG A 181 -9.64 -19.06 -5.44
N PHE A 182 -9.62 -18.39 -6.58
CA PHE A 182 -10.05 -17.02 -6.70
C PHE A 182 -11.50 -17.00 -7.17
N ALA A 183 -12.33 -16.14 -6.57
CA ALA A 183 -13.72 -15.99 -7.01
C ALA A 183 -13.82 -15.36 -8.41
N GLY A 184 -12.78 -14.62 -8.82
CA GLY A 184 -12.67 -14.00 -10.13
C GLY A 184 -11.26 -13.47 -10.39
N LEU A 185 -11.05 -12.95 -11.60
CA LEU A 185 -9.74 -12.47 -12.05
C LEU A 185 -9.22 -11.28 -11.23
N GLU A 186 -10.10 -10.46 -10.65
CA GLU A 186 -9.70 -9.32 -9.79
C GLU A 186 -8.95 -9.80 -8.54
N GLN A 187 -9.50 -10.79 -7.84
CA GLN A 187 -8.83 -11.40 -6.68
C GLN A 187 -7.53 -12.10 -7.06
N GLU A 188 -7.45 -12.69 -8.26
CA GLU A 188 -6.21 -13.27 -8.77
C GLU A 188 -5.17 -12.18 -9.06
N ILE A 189 -5.56 -11.05 -9.63
CA ILE A 189 -4.68 -9.90 -9.88
C ILE A 189 -4.15 -9.35 -8.56
N ASP A 190 -5.01 -9.07 -7.59
CA ASP A 190 -4.63 -8.57 -6.27
C ASP A 190 -3.64 -9.52 -5.59
N PHE A 191 -3.93 -10.83 -5.62
CA PHE A 191 -3.03 -11.86 -5.09
C PHE A 191 -1.65 -11.86 -5.76
N LEU A 192 -1.60 -11.72 -7.08
CA LEU A 192 -0.32 -11.69 -7.82
C LEU A 192 0.47 -10.40 -7.53
N LEU A 193 -0.23 -9.27 -7.36
CA LEU A 193 0.39 -8.00 -6.98
C LEU A 193 0.97 -8.07 -5.56
N ASP A 194 0.22 -8.64 -4.61
CA ASP A 194 0.69 -8.86 -3.23
C ASP A 194 1.93 -9.77 -3.18
N LEU A 195 2.08 -10.69 -4.13
CA LEU A 195 3.27 -11.53 -4.26
C LEU A 195 4.43 -10.87 -5.03
N GLY A 196 4.23 -9.68 -5.59
CA GLY A 196 5.20 -9.03 -6.47
C GLY A 196 5.40 -9.74 -7.82
N GLU A 197 4.45 -10.58 -8.25
CA GLU A 197 4.51 -11.32 -9.52
C GLU A 197 4.03 -10.46 -10.69
N THR A 198 4.74 -9.37 -10.98
CA THR A 198 4.32 -8.32 -11.92
C THR A 198 3.93 -8.85 -13.31
N GLU A 199 4.72 -9.76 -13.89
CA GLU A 199 4.44 -10.30 -15.23
C GLU A 199 3.22 -11.22 -15.24
N ALA A 200 3.03 -12.01 -14.18
CA ALA A 200 1.82 -12.81 -14.03
C ALA A 200 0.59 -11.92 -13.80
N ALA A 201 0.73 -10.84 -13.01
CA ALA A 201 -0.32 -9.86 -12.80
C ALA A 201 -0.73 -9.19 -14.11
N LYS A 202 0.24 -8.76 -14.94
CA LYS A 202 -0.04 -8.22 -16.29
C LYS A 202 -0.81 -9.20 -17.16
N ALA A 203 -0.40 -10.47 -17.18
CA ALA A 203 -1.13 -11.51 -17.91
C ALA A 203 -2.56 -11.71 -17.38
N ALA A 204 -2.75 -11.63 -16.06
CA ALA A 204 -4.07 -11.70 -15.43
C ALA A 204 -4.95 -10.49 -15.76
N ILE A 205 -4.39 -9.29 -15.76
CA ILE A 205 -5.04 -8.04 -16.18
C ILE A 205 -5.48 -8.12 -17.64
N ALA A 206 -4.63 -8.61 -18.54
CA ALA A 206 -4.99 -8.79 -19.94
C ALA A 206 -6.18 -9.75 -20.12
N ARG A 207 -6.22 -10.85 -19.36
CA ARG A 207 -7.38 -11.75 -19.34
C ARG A 207 -8.61 -11.04 -18.81
N TRP A 208 -8.52 -10.33 -17.69
CA TRP A 208 -9.62 -9.58 -17.09
C TRP A 208 -10.19 -8.56 -18.08
N GLN A 209 -9.31 -7.85 -18.79
CA GLN A 209 -9.70 -6.89 -19.82
C GLN A 209 -10.41 -7.56 -21.01
N SER A 210 -10.01 -8.78 -21.38
CA SER A 210 -10.65 -9.50 -22.49
C SER A 210 -11.99 -10.17 -22.14
N SER A 211 -12.22 -10.48 -20.85
CA SER A 211 -13.34 -11.36 -20.46
C SER A 211 -14.32 -10.78 -19.44
N VAL A 212 -13.93 -9.76 -18.68
CA VAL A 212 -14.73 -9.18 -17.58
C VAL A 212 -14.97 -7.69 -17.78
N PHE A 213 -13.99 -6.98 -18.33
CA PHE A 213 -14.06 -5.53 -18.51
C PHE A 213 -15.31 -5.10 -19.29
N THR A 214 -15.88 -3.98 -18.83
CA THR A 214 -16.99 -3.30 -19.48
C THR A 214 -16.62 -1.83 -19.67
N GLU A 215 -17.00 -1.24 -20.81
CA GLU A 215 -16.81 0.18 -21.10
C GLU A 215 -17.80 1.04 -20.28
N THR A 216 -17.58 1.05 -18.97
CA THR A 216 -18.31 1.81 -17.96
C THR A 216 -17.31 2.64 -17.16
N GLU A 217 -17.78 3.66 -16.43
CA GLU A 217 -16.91 4.43 -15.56
C GLU A 217 -16.17 3.53 -14.55
N GLN A 218 -16.88 2.59 -13.92
CA GLN A 218 -16.28 1.65 -12.98
C GLN A 218 -15.24 0.73 -13.66
N GLY A 219 -15.54 0.24 -14.87
CA GLY A 219 -14.60 -0.60 -15.62
C GLY A 219 -13.30 0.12 -15.95
N TRP A 220 -13.37 1.38 -16.41
CA TRP A 220 -12.17 2.17 -16.68
C TRP A 220 -11.41 2.58 -15.41
N GLN A 221 -12.11 2.85 -14.30
CA GLN A 221 -11.47 3.10 -13.00
C GLN A 221 -10.72 1.87 -12.50
N ALA A 222 -11.32 0.67 -12.60
CA ALA A 222 -10.68 -0.58 -12.25
C ALA A 222 -9.45 -0.85 -13.12
N LEU A 223 -9.58 -0.68 -14.44
CA LEU A 223 -8.45 -0.83 -15.37
C LEU A 223 -7.31 0.14 -15.03
N TYR A 224 -7.60 1.43 -14.82
CA TYR A 224 -6.60 2.41 -14.41
C TYR A 224 -5.86 1.99 -13.13
N SER A 225 -6.61 1.47 -12.14
CA SER A 225 -6.05 1.04 -10.87
C SER A 225 -5.11 -0.17 -11.04
N PHE A 226 -5.52 -1.17 -11.82
CA PHE A 226 -4.67 -2.32 -12.13
C PHE A 226 -3.41 -1.93 -12.91
N GLN A 227 -3.55 -1.09 -13.94
CA GLN A 227 -2.42 -0.66 -14.76
C GLN A 227 -1.42 0.19 -13.97
N ARG A 228 -1.92 1.00 -13.03
CA ARG A 228 -1.08 1.73 -12.07
C ARG A 228 -0.24 0.78 -11.21
N SER A 229 -0.83 -0.32 -10.73
CA SER A 229 -0.12 -1.30 -9.89
C SER A 229 1.00 -2.04 -10.62
N VAL A 230 0.94 -2.14 -11.96
CA VAL A 230 1.99 -2.78 -12.78
C VAL A 230 2.87 -1.77 -13.54
N GLY A 231 2.64 -0.47 -13.36
CA GLY A 231 3.41 0.61 -13.98
C GLY A 231 3.18 0.78 -15.49
N ASP A 232 2.08 0.28 -16.05
CA ASP A 232 1.76 0.43 -17.47
C ASP A 232 1.18 1.83 -17.75
N THR A 233 2.08 2.78 -18.00
CA THR A 233 1.71 4.19 -18.16
C THR A 233 0.90 4.44 -19.44
N GLU A 234 1.14 3.68 -20.52
CA GLU A 234 0.38 3.83 -21.77
C GLU A 234 -1.08 3.40 -21.56
N ALA A 235 -1.31 2.25 -20.92
CA ALA A 235 -2.65 1.80 -20.59
C ALA A 235 -3.35 2.71 -19.57
N MET A 236 -2.62 3.30 -18.62
CA MET A 236 -3.15 4.31 -17.70
C MET A 236 -3.63 5.57 -18.44
N ILE A 237 -2.87 6.06 -19.43
CA ILE A 237 -3.28 7.20 -20.27
C ILE A 237 -4.57 6.88 -21.01
N ALA A 238 -4.63 5.73 -21.68
CA ALA A 238 -5.83 5.31 -22.42
C ALA A 238 -7.07 5.22 -21.51
N ALA A 239 -6.93 4.65 -20.31
CA ALA A 239 -8.03 4.56 -19.35
C ALA A 239 -8.49 5.93 -18.86
N GLN A 240 -7.56 6.85 -18.54
CA GLN A 240 -7.92 8.20 -18.10
C GLN A 240 -8.53 9.06 -19.23
N GLN A 241 -8.07 8.89 -20.47
CA GLN A 241 -8.72 9.50 -21.64
C GLN A 241 -10.17 9.05 -21.77
N ALA A 242 -10.45 7.75 -21.63
CA ALA A 242 -11.81 7.22 -21.65
C ALA A 242 -12.66 7.78 -20.48
N LEU A 243 -12.07 7.91 -19.29
CA LEU A 243 -12.75 8.47 -18.10
C LEU A 243 -13.17 9.93 -18.27
N LEU A 244 -12.55 10.71 -19.16
CA LEU A 244 -12.99 12.09 -19.46
C LEU A 244 -14.43 12.15 -19.98
N ALA A 245 -14.92 11.10 -20.65
CA ALA A 245 -16.28 11.04 -21.17
C ALA A 245 -17.34 10.89 -20.05
N TYR A 246 -16.92 10.43 -18.87
CA TYR A 246 -17.81 10.21 -17.71
C TYR A 246 -17.77 11.36 -16.69
N ALA A 247 -16.97 12.40 -16.93
CA ALA A 247 -16.88 13.55 -16.03
C ALA A 247 -18.23 14.28 -15.92
N GLN A 248 -18.79 14.32 -14.70
CA GLN A 248 -20.12 14.91 -14.44
C GLN A 248 -20.07 16.40 -14.10
N SER A 249 -18.90 16.91 -13.72
CA SER A 249 -18.70 18.32 -13.39
C SER A 249 -17.39 18.86 -13.97
N PRO A 250 -17.26 20.20 -14.14
CA PRO A 250 -15.98 20.81 -14.51
C PRO A 250 -14.84 20.45 -13.55
N ARG A 251 -15.16 20.25 -12.25
CA ARG A 251 -14.19 19.82 -11.24
C ARG A 251 -13.68 18.40 -11.51
N ASP A 252 -14.58 17.47 -11.82
CA ASP A 252 -14.20 16.09 -12.13
C ASP A 252 -13.34 16.03 -13.39
N ARG A 253 -13.75 16.78 -14.44
CA ARG A 253 -12.98 16.89 -15.67
C ARG A 253 -11.57 17.44 -15.39
N ALA A 254 -11.46 18.51 -14.61
CA ALA A 254 -10.18 19.09 -14.24
C ALA A 254 -9.30 18.09 -13.45
N SER A 255 -9.88 17.32 -12.52
CA SER A 255 -9.15 16.28 -11.79
C SER A 255 -8.58 15.22 -12.73
N ARG A 256 -9.37 14.75 -13.70
CA ARG A 256 -8.93 13.77 -14.70
C ARG A 256 -7.85 14.33 -15.63
N LEU A 257 -7.95 15.60 -16.03
CA LEU A 257 -6.93 16.26 -16.84
C LEU A 257 -5.62 16.48 -16.10
N LEU A 258 -5.66 16.69 -14.78
CA LEU A 258 -4.46 16.73 -13.95
C LEU A 258 -3.76 15.38 -13.93
N ASP A 259 -4.51 14.30 -13.68
CA ASP A 259 -3.96 12.94 -13.71
C ASP A 259 -3.33 12.64 -15.08
N LEU A 260 -4.04 12.93 -16.18
CA LEU A 260 -3.52 12.78 -17.55
C LEU A 260 -2.26 13.62 -17.79
N GLY A 261 -2.27 14.88 -17.37
CA GLY A 261 -1.12 15.77 -17.52
C GLY A 261 0.12 15.21 -16.84
N GLN A 262 -0.02 14.66 -15.63
CA GLN A 262 1.09 14.02 -14.92
C GLN A 262 1.60 12.76 -15.64
N LEU A 263 0.71 11.98 -16.26
CA LEU A 263 1.10 10.82 -17.07
C LEU A 263 1.82 11.23 -18.37
N TYR A 264 1.39 12.29 -19.05
CA TYR A 264 2.11 12.79 -20.22
C TYR A 264 3.48 13.38 -19.85
N LEU A 265 3.58 14.01 -18.68
CA LEU A 265 4.85 14.51 -18.17
C LEU A 265 5.85 13.36 -17.90
N SER A 266 5.38 12.19 -17.45
CA SER A 266 6.26 11.03 -17.21
C SER A 266 6.69 10.33 -18.51
N GLN A 267 5.95 10.49 -19.62
CA GLN A 267 6.32 10.04 -20.97
C GLN A 267 6.88 11.17 -21.88
N PRO A 268 7.45 12.22 -21.28
CA PRO A 268 7.63 13.57 -21.85
C PRO A 268 6.83 13.97 -23.10
N ASP A 269 5.53 13.65 -23.19
CA ASP A 269 4.64 14.06 -24.30
C ASP A 269 4.16 15.50 -24.06
N LEU A 270 5.04 16.46 -24.34
CA LEU A 270 4.75 17.87 -24.16
C LEU A 270 3.56 18.38 -24.99
N PRO A 271 3.34 17.95 -26.25
CA PRO A 271 2.13 18.30 -26.99
C PRO A 271 0.84 17.85 -26.30
N ALA A 272 0.76 16.60 -25.84
CA ALA A 272 -0.43 16.10 -25.16
C ALA A 272 -0.65 16.77 -23.79
N LEU A 273 0.42 16.99 -23.03
CA LEU A 273 0.39 17.78 -21.79
C LEU A 273 -0.12 19.20 -22.03
N LEU A 274 0.35 19.87 -23.09
CA LEU A 274 -0.14 21.20 -23.46
C LEU A 274 -1.63 21.18 -23.81
N GLY A 275 -2.11 20.11 -24.44
CA GLY A 275 -3.54 19.86 -24.68
C GLY A 275 -4.35 19.88 -23.38
N CYS A 276 -3.91 19.11 -22.37
CA CYS A 276 -4.53 19.11 -21.04
C CYS A 276 -4.52 20.49 -20.39
N ILE A 277 -3.40 21.21 -20.46
CA ILE A 277 -3.25 22.57 -19.91
C ILE A 277 -4.20 23.56 -20.59
N THR A 278 -4.31 23.49 -21.92
CA THR A 278 -5.18 24.37 -22.70
C THR A 278 -6.65 24.13 -22.34
N GLU A 279 -7.04 22.86 -22.16
CA GLU A 279 -8.40 22.52 -21.75
C GLU A 279 -8.70 22.93 -20.31
N LEU A 280 -7.74 22.74 -19.39
CA LEU A 280 -7.81 23.28 -18.03
C LEU A 280 -8.02 24.79 -18.06
N GLN A 281 -7.25 25.50 -18.89
CA GLN A 281 -7.34 26.96 -19.00
C GLN A 281 -8.69 27.43 -19.54
N ALA A 282 -9.35 26.67 -20.41
CA ALA A 282 -10.71 27.00 -20.85
C ALA A 282 -11.73 26.99 -19.69
N MET A 283 -11.45 26.26 -18.61
CA MET A 283 -12.27 26.19 -17.39
C MET A 283 -11.93 27.28 -16.36
N GLN A 284 -11.10 28.27 -16.71
CA GLN A 284 -10.67 29.35 -15.81
C GLN A 284 -11.81 30.07 -15.04
N PRO A 285 -13.01 30.31 -15.60
CA PRO A 285 -14.09 30.96 -14.83
C PRO A 285 -14.43 30.25 -13.51
N GLU A 286 -14.29 28.93 -13.46
CA GLU A 286 -14.56 28.10 -12.27
C GLU A 286 -13.43 28.17 -11.22
N PHE A 287 -12.23 28.59 -11.62
CA PHE A 287 -11.04 28.52 -10.79
C PHE A 287 -11.10 29.39 -9.54
N LYS A 288 -11.93 30.45 -9.51
CA LYS A 288 -12.10 31.28 -8.31
C LYS A 288 -12.56 30.45 -7.11
N GLN A 289 -13.41 29.46 -7.34
CA GLN A 289 -13.86 28.53 -6.29
C GLN A 289 -12.76 27.50 -5.98
N TRP A 290 -12.03 27.04 -6.99
CA TRP A 290 -11.01 26.00 -6.84
C TRP A 290 -9.71 26.49 -6.23
N ARG A 291 -9.40 27.79 -6.23
CA ARG A 291 -8.24 28.35 -5.49
C ARG A 291 -8.35 28.15 -3.99
N LYS A 292 -9.57 28.04 -3.46
CA LYS A 292 -9.84 27.74 -2.04
C LYS A 292 -9.80 26.24 -1.73
N LEU A 293 -9.84 25.41 -2.77
CA LEU A 293 -9.78 23.96 -2.69
C LEU A 293 -8.38 23.51 -3.15
N GLY A 294 -7.88 22.34 -2.74
CA GLY A 294 -6.53 21.91 -3.14
C GLY A 294 -6.28 21.89 -4.66
N LEU A 295 -7.34 21.77 -5.46
CA LEU A 295 -7.30 21.62 -6.92
C LEU A 295 -6.58 22.77 -7.65
N GLY A 296 -6.79 24.02 -7.26
CA GLY A 296 -6.11 25.15 -7.91
C GLY A 296 -4.59 25.08 -7.80
N ARG A 297 -4.07 24.56 -6.68
CA ARG A 297 -2.63 24.39 -6.45
C ARG A 297 -2.03 23.35 -7.39
N PHE A 298 -2.72 22.21 -7.56
CA PHE A 298 -2.28 21.15 -8.48
C PHE A 298 -2.29 21.61 -9.94
N ILE A 299 -3.23 22.47 -10.35
CA ILE A 299 -3.22 23.08 -11.70
C ILE A 299 -2.02 24.00 -11.88
N ALA A 300 -1.74 24.87 -10.90
CA ALA A 300 -0.57 25.74 -10.96
C ALA A 300 0.75 24.95 -10.99
N GLU A 301 0.80 23.83 -10.27
CA GLU A 301 1.92 22.90 -10.28
C GLU A 301 2.12 22.26 -11.65
N LEU A 302 1.08 21.70 -12.26
CA LEU A 302 1.16 21.11 -13.60
C LEU A 302 1.62 22.14 -14.65
N TYR A 303 1.16 23.38 -14.55
CA TYR A 303 1.60 24.46 -15.43
C TYR A 303 3.09 24.76 -15.25
N ALA A 304 3.57 24.78 -14.00
CA ALA A 304 4.98 25.00 -13.73
C ALA A 304 5.84 23.85 -14.27
N ASP A 305 5.39 22.60 -14.08
CA ASP A 305 6.08 21.41 -14.59
C ASP A 305 6.22 21.44 -16.12
N TYR A 306 5.16 21.81 -16.84
CA TYR A 306 5.22 21.99 -18.29
C TYR A 306 6.28 23.03 -18.70
N VAL A 307 6.30 24.21 -18.06
CA VAL A 307 7.25 25.28 -18.42
C VAL A 307 8.70 24.84 -18.16
N LEU A 308 8.94 24.14 -17.05
CA LEU A 308 10.25 23.60 -16.71
C LEU A 308 10.69 22.51 -17.70
N ALA A 309 9.78 21.65 -18.15
CA ALA A 309 10.08 20.59 -19.11
C ALA A 309 10.23 21.11 -20.56
N ALA A 310 9.37 22.02 -20.99
CA ALA A 310 9.32 22.52 -22.37
C ALA A 310 10.43 23.53 -22.69
N GLY A 311 11.08 24.10 -21.68
CA GLY A 311 12.09 25.14 -21.88
C GLY A 311 11.51 26.49 -22.30
N PRO A 312 12.37 27.49 -22.60
CA PRO A 312 11.94 28.81 -23.01
C PRO A 312 11.27 28.80 -24.40
N SER A 313 9.98 29.16 -24.46
CA SER A 313 9.23 29.36 -25.70
C SER A 313 8.11 30.37 -25.48
N ASP A 314 7.48 30.87 -26.55
CA ASP A 314 6.31 31.76 -26.41
C ASP A 314 5.14 31.05 -25.73
N GLN A 315 4.97 29.76 -26.00
CA GLN A 315 3.98 28.91 -25.33
C GLN A 315 4.29 28.79 -23.83
N SER A 316 5.55 28.51 -23.46
CA SER A 316 5.97 28.41 -22.06
C SER A 316 5.81 29.74 -21.32
N ARG A 317 6.06 30.88 -21.98
CA ARG A 317 5.81 32.21 -21.43
C ARG A 317 4.32 32.45 -21.17
N GLU A 318 3.46 31.93 -22.03
CA GLU A 318 2.01 32.02 -21.84
C GLU A 318 1.53 31.16 -20.68
N VAL A 319 1.93 29.88 -20.63
CA VAL A 319 1.59 28.97 -19.52
C VAL A 319 2.14 29.49 -18.19
N SER A 320 3.34 30.07 -18.18
CA SER A 320 3.92 30.73 -17.01
C SER A 320 3.04 31.89 -16.50
N ARG A 321 2.51 32.73 -17.40
CA ARG A 321 1.56 33.80 -17.03
C ARG A 321 0.28 33.23 -16.43
N TRP A 322 -0.23 32.10 -16.94
CA TRP A 322 -1.40 31.43 -16.35
C TRP A 322 -1.11 30.90 -14.95
N ALA A 323 0.04 30.25 -14.74
CA ALA A 323 0.47 29.77 -13.42
C ALA A 323 0.56 30.91 -12.40
N GLN A 324 1.19 32.03 -12.78
CA GLN A 324 1.28 33.22 -11.93
C GLN A 324 -0.08 33.80 -11.58
N SER A 325 -1.00 33.89 -12.55
CA SER A 325 -2.37 34.38 -12.34
C SER A 325 -3.18 33.50 -11.39
N LEU A 326 -2.96 32.19 -11.42
CA LEU A 326 -3.54 31.25 -10.46
C LEU A 326 -3.00 31.48 -9.05
N VAL A 327 -1.68 31.55 -8.91
CA VAL A 327 -0.97 31.66 -7.63
C VAL A 327 -1.19 33.01 -6.95
N SER A 328 -1.39 34.10 -7.69
CA SER A 328 -1.48 35.47 -7.14
C SER A 328 -2.63 35.71 -6.15
N GLY A 329 -3.60 34.80 -6.07
CA GLY A 329 -4.73 34.85 -5.13
C GLY A 329 -4.80 33.67 -4.15
N MET A 330 -3.74 32.87 -4.06
CA MET A 330 -3.69 31.73 -3.14
C MET A 330 -2.96 32.11 -1.85
N ASN A 331 -3.51 31.68 -0.71
CA ASN A 331 -2.82 31.73 0.58
C ASN A 331 -2.16 30.37 0.83
N GLN A 332 -0.99 30.38 1.46
CA GLN A 332 -0.24 29.16 1.85
C GLN A 332 0.02 28.23 0.67
N LEU A 333 1.11 28.50 -0.04
CA LEU A 333 1.62 27.63 -1.10
C LEU A 333 2.48 26.56 -0.42
N HIS A 334 2.27 25.30 -0.77
CA HIS A 334 3.06 24.21 -0.22
C HIS A 334 4.47 24.21 -0.80
N TRP A 335 5.40 23.58 -0.06
CA TRP A 335 6.82 23.44 -0.37
C TRP A 335 7.14 23.21 -1.86
N ASN A 336 6.63 22.11 -2.42
CA ASN A 336 6.96 21.66 -3.78
C ASN A 336 6.57 22.68 -4.86
N LEU A 337 5.38 23.29 -4.77
CA LEU A 337 4.97 24.35 -5.68
C LEU A 337 5.87 25.59 -5.56
N LEU A 338 6.30 25.96 -4.35
CA LEU A 338 7.22 27.10 -4.17
C LEU A 338 8.58 26.84 -4.85
N GLU A 339 9.15 25.64 -4.71
CA GLU A 339 10.40 25.27 -5.40
C GLU A 339 10.26 25.34 -6.92
N LYS A 340 9.16 24.78 -7.46
CA LYS A 340 8.87 24.83 -8.90
C LYS A 340 8.72 26.26 -9.40
N LEU A 341 8.07 27.13 -8.63
CA LEU A 341 7.93 28.56 -8.98
C LEU A 341 9.27 29.30 -8.98
N VAL A 342 10.16 29.05 -8.01
CA VAL A 342 11.51 29.63 -8.01
C VAL A 342 12.24 29.24 -9.30
N ARG A 343 12.31 27.94 -9.60
CA ARG A 343 12.98 27.43 -10.80
C ARG A 343 12.39 27.99 -12.09
N LEU A 344 11.06 28.06 -12.16
CA LEU A 344 10.34 28.61 -13.32
C LEU A 344 10.72 30.07 -13.58
N HIS A 345 10.80 30.89 -12.52
CA HIS A 345 11.16 32.30 -12.65
C HIS A 345 12.65 32.51 -12.94
N GLU A 346 13.53 31.68 -12.39
CA GLU A 346 14.96 31.67 -12.74
C GLU A 346 15.18 31.35 -14.22
N GLN A 347 14.52 30.30 -14.72
CA GLN A 347 14.58 29.92 -16.13
C GLN A 347 14.00 31.01 -17.06
N GLY A 348 12.98 31.73 -16.58
CA GLY A 348 12.38 32.86 -17.29
C GLY A 348 13.16 34.18 -17.20
N GLY A 349 14.23 34.25 -16.40
CA GLY A 349 15.02 35.46 -16.17
C GLY A 349 14.34 36.52 -15.26
N ASP A 350 13.28 36.15 -14.53
CA ASP A 350 12.57 37.04 -13.60
C ASP A 350 13.10 36.89 -12.17
N ALA A 351 14.28 37.45 -11.93
CA ALA A 351 14.97 37.38 -10.64
C ALA A 351 14.11 37.90 -9.47
N ARG A 352 13.30 38.94 -9.71
CA ARG A 352 12.46 39.54 -8.67
C ARG A 352 11.39 38.56 -8.18
N SER A 353 10.71 37.87 -9.09
CA SER A 353 9.72 36.88 -8.70
C SER A 353 10.37 35.64 -8.10
N ALA A 354 11.53 35.20 -8.61
CA ALA A 354 12.29 34.10 -8.01
C ALA A 354 12.65 34.40 -6.55
N ASP A 355 13.17 35.59 -6.25
CA ASP A 355 13.52 36.00 -4.88
C ASP A 355 12.29 36.04 -3.97
N LYS A 356 11.15 36.54 -4.46
CA LYS A 356 9.88 36.54 -3.73
C LYS A 356 9.48 35.12 -3.31
N TYR A 357 9.49 34.16 -4.24
CA TYR A 357 9.13 32.78 -3.93
C TYR A 357 10.17 32.08 -3.06
N ARG A 358 11.46 32.39 -3.20
CA ARG A 358 12.53 31.87 -2.32
C ARG A 358 12.35 32.31 -0.87
N LEU A 359 11.90 33.55 -0.65
CA LEU A 359 11.58 34.03 0.69
C LEU A 359 10.37 33.29 1.31
N LEU A 360 9.33 33.01 0.52
CA LEU A 360 8.19 32.22 0.98
C LEU A 360 8.59 30.78 1.28
N LEU A 361 9.40 30.18 0.40
CA LEU A 361 9.98 28.86 0.58
C LEU A 361 10.75 28.78 1.90
N TYR A 362 11.66 29.73 2.15
CA TYR A 362 12.41 29.78 3.41
C TYR A 362 11.50 29.84 4.65
N LYS A 363 10.42 30.62 4.61
CA LYS A 363 9.46 30.69 5.74
C LYS A 363 8.79 29.35 5.99
N GLU A 364 8.33 28.67 4.94
CA GLU A 364 7.72 27.34 5.05
C GLU A 364 8.70 26.33 5.68
N GLN A 365 10.00 26.35 5.32
CA GLN A 365 11.01 25.49 5.96
C GLN A 365 11.12 25.71 7.46
N GLN A 366 11.09 26.97 7.88
CA GLN A 366 11.21 27.29 9.30
C GLN A 366 9.98 26.84 10.07
N GLU A 367 8.79 26.94 9.47
CA GLU A 367 7.56 26.44 10.06
C GLU A 367 7.56 24.91 10.18
N MET A 368 7.97 24.18 9.14
CA MET A 368 8.09 22.72 9.19
C MET A 368 9.11 22.27 10.26
N LYS A 369 10.29 22.91 10.31
CA LYS A 369 11.30 22.66 11.35
C LYS A 369 10.79 22.93 12.76
N ALA A 370 10.01 23.99 12.96
CA ALA A 370 9.40 24.30 14.25
C ALA A 370 8.36 23.25 14.67
N LEU A 371 7.74 22.56 13.71
CA LEU A 371 6.78 21.47 13.93
C LEU A 371 7.45 20.09 14.07
N GLY A 372 8.78 19.99 13.92
CA GLY A 372 9.50 18.72 13.97
C GLY A 372 9.24 17.81 12.77
N LEU A 373 8.85 18.40 11.63
CA LEU A 373 8.62 17.73 10.35
C LEU A 373 9.79 17.93 9.38
#